data_AF-A0A383AF30-F1
#
_entry.id   AF-A0A383AF30-F1
#
_cell.length_a   1.000
_cell.length_b   1.000
_cell.length_c   1.000
_cell.angle_alpha   90.00
_cell.angle_beta   90.00
_cell.angle_gamma   90.00
#
_symmetry.space_group_name_H-M   'P 1'
#
loop_
_entity.id
_entity.type
_entity.pdbx_description
1 polymer ?
#
loop_
_entity_poly.entity_id
_entity_poly.type
_entity_poly.pdbx_seq_one_letter_code
_entity_poly.pdbx_strand_id
1 'polypeptide(L)'
;SLMTQNAGANAYNTAVGYHSGKLVTTGIKNTLMGGLSGDSITSGQENTAVGYGTLIDNQTGDYCVAIGNLALANSTVDYNTAVGYSAGTAVTTGVQNTLVGSLAGDALVDADYNVAVGYAALTADTYGSRNVAIGQAALYAQNFTTATDSYNTAVGHNAGNVLTTGIQNTLLGGLAGDALTDADYNVAVGTSALTANTIGSKSIAIGHAALAAQNPATATDMYNTAVGEAAGATITTGLNNTLVGATAGNL
;
A
#
# COMPACT_ATOMS: atom_id res chain seq x y z
N SER A 1 12.12 -9.04 31.15
CA SER A 1 10.89 -9.03 30.33
C SER A 1 9.71 -9.43 31.21
N LEU A 2 8.49 -8.94 30.92
CA LEU A 2 7.22 -9.23 31.63
C LEU A 2 7.19 -8.98 33.16
N MET A 3 7.75 -7.87 33.66
CA MET A 3 7.87 -7.64 35.12
C MET A 3 6.56 -7.24 35.82
N THR A 4 5.56 -6.76 35.09
CA THR A 4 4.31 -6.19 35.62
C THR A 4 3.06 -7.00 35.28
N GLN A 5 3.24 -8.23 34.79
CA GLN A 5 2.15 -9.05 34.27
C GLN A 5 1.15 -9.43 35.38
N ASN A 6 -0.14 -9.17 35.12
CA ASN A 6 -1.29 -9.41 36.00
C ASN A 6 -2.53 -9.89 35.20
N ALA A 7 -2.35 -10.82 34.27
CA ALA A 7 -3.41 -11.32 33.38
C ALA A 7 -4.09 -12.63 33.86
N GLY A 8 -3.90 -13.02 35.13
CA GLY A 8 -4.44 -14.27 35.67
C GLY A 8 -3.86 -15.54 35.01
N ALA A 9 -4.61 -16.64 35.02
CA ALA A 9 -4.14 -17.97 34.58
C ALA A 9 -3.94 -18.13 33.06
N ASN A 10 -4.35 -17.15 32.25
CA ASN A 10 -4.43 -17.27 30.78
C ASN A 10 -3.46 -16.33 30.04
N ALA A 11 -2.33 -15.95 30.66
CA ALA A 11 -1.49 -14.87 30.14
C ALA A 11 -0.74 -15.23 28.85
N TYR A 12 -0.14 -16.42 28.76
CA TYR A 12 0.51 -16.98 27.54
C TYR A 12 1.42 -16.04 26.72
N ASN A 13 2.08 -15.06 27.35
CA ASN A 13 3.01 -14.16 26.66
C ASN A 13 4.43 -14.76 26.58
N THR A 14 5.11 -14.55 25.46
CA THR A 14 6.54 -14.82 25.28
C THR A 14 7.26 -13.48 25.12
N ALA A 15 8.33 -13.23 25.87
CA ALA A 15 9.09 -11.98 25.77
C ALA A 15 10.60 -12.20 25.91
N VAL A 16 11.34 -11.96 24.83
CA VAL A 16 12.79 -12.22 24.72
C VAL A 16 13.51 -10.97 24.23
N GLY A 17 14.50 -10.49 24.98
CA GLY A 17 15.29 -9.31 24.62
C GLY A 17 15.25 -8.20 25.67
N TYR A 18 16.13 -7.20 25.50
CA TYR A 18 16.20 -6.05 26.42
C TYR A 18 14.88 -5.27 26.39
N HIS A 19 14.23 -5.13 27.54
CA HIS A 19 12.97 -4.38 27.69
C HIS A 19 11.77 -4.88 26.87
N SER A 20 11.86 -6.06 26.22
CA SER A 20 10.71 -6.66 25.54
C SER A 20 9.55 -6.91 26.51
N GLY A 21 8.36 -6.45 26.14
CA GLY A 21 7.12 -6.61 26.92
C GLY A 21 7.21 -6.01 28.34
N LYS A 22 7.89 -4.88 28.52
CA LYS A 22 8.13 -4.31 29.85
C LYS A 22 6.84 -3.89 30.57
N LEU A 23 5.91 -3.25 29.87
CA LEU A 23 4.69 -2.69 30.45
C LEU A 23 3.47 -3.62 30.35
N VAL A 24 3.64 -4.87 29.93
CA VAL A 24 2.54 -5.84 29.82
C VAL A 24 1.95 -6.09 31.20
N THR A 25 0.68 -5.70 31.36
CA THR A 25 -0.10 -5.89 32.59
C THR A 25 -1.19 -6.94 32.36
N THR A 26 -2.29 -6.61 31.68
CA THR A 26 -3.42 -7.51 31.43
C THR A 26 -3.42 -8.16 30.04
N GLY A 27 -2.52 -7.72 29.14
CA GLY A 27 -2.41 -8.28 27.79
C GLY A 27 -2.01 -9.75 27.78
N ILE A 28 -2.58 -10.53 26.85
CA ILE A 28 -2.41 -11.99 26.78
C ILE A 28 -2.00 -12.46 25.38
N LYS A 29 -1.35 -13.63 25.33
CA LYS A 29 -0.98 -14.35 24.09
C LYS A 29 -0.09 -13.55 23.12
N ASN A 30 0.71 -12.63 23.62
CA ASN A 30 1.65 -11.85 22.83
C ASN A 30 3.00 -12.59 22.67
N THR A 31 3.57 -12.58 21.46
CA THR A 31 4.93 -13.05 21.20
C THR A 31 5.81 -11.85 20.90
N LEU A 32 6.73 -11.53 21.80
CA LEU A 32 7.58 -10.33 21.75
C LEU A 32 9.06 -10.76 21.74
N MET A 33 9.78 -10.46 20.66
CA MET A 33 11.17 -10.91 20.49
C MET A 33 12.03 -9.81 19.88
N GLY A 34 12.94 -9.26 20.66
CA GLY A 34 13.87 -8.21 20.26
C GLY A 34 13.96 -7.09 21.30
N GLY A 35 14.94 -6.20 21.15
CA GLY A 35 15.08 -5.05 22.04
C GLY A 35 13.89 -4.10 21.89
N LEU A 36 13.28 -3.70 23.01
CA LEU A 36 12.11 -2.79 23.06
C LEU A 36 10.86 -3.33 22.34
N SER A 37 10.83 -4.59 21.91
CA SER A 37 9.67 -5.16 21.23
C SER A 37 8.44 -5.18 22.14
N GLY A 38 7.38 -4.47 21.75
CA GLY A 38 6.11 -4.37 22.47
C GLY A 38 6.26 -3.86 23.90
N ASP A 39 7.20 -2.93 24.14
CA ASP A 39 7.52 -2.49 25.49
C ASP A 39 6.43 -1.65 26.16
N SER A 40 5.54 -1.01 25.38
CA SER A 40 4.37 -0.27 25.85
C SER A 40 3.05 -1.02 25.91
N ILE A 41 2.98 -2.26 25.40
CA ILE A 41 1.75 -3.07 25.46
C ILE A 41 1.33 -3.21 26.91
N THR A 42 0.12 -2.75 27.26
CA THR A 42 -0.45 -2.88 28.61
C THR A 42 -1.53 -3.95 28.63
N SER A 43 -2.57 -3.80 27.80
CA SER A 43 -3.72 -4.71 27.71
C SER A 43 -3.90 -5.38 26.34
N GLY A 44 -3.10 -5.01 25.34
CA GLY A 44 -3.16 -5.58 23.99
C GLY A 44 -2.93 -7.10 23.96
N GLN A 45 -3.58 -7.79 23.03
CA GLN A 45 -3.69 -9.24 22.97
C GLN A 45 -3.34 -9.80 21.60
N GLU A 46 -2.83 -11.03 21.59
CA GLU A 46 -2.58 -11.81 20.37
C GLU A 46 -1.66 -11.10 19.35
N ASN A 47 -0.76 -10.23 19.82
CA ASN A 47 0.22 -9.56 18.99
C ASN A 47 1.48 -10.42 18.78
N THR A 48 2.04 -10.41 17.57
CA THR A 48 3.34 -11.00 17.25
C THR A 48 4.31 -9.90 16.85
N ALA A 49 5.27 -9.58 17.72
CA ALA A 49 6.30 -8.57 17.50
C ALA A 49 7.69 -9.22 17.52
N VAL A 50 8.40 -9.19 16.39
CA VAL A 50 9.73 -9.80 16.23
C VAL A 50 10.66 -8.81 15.53
N GLY A 51 11.52 -8.16 16.29
CA GLY A 51 12.44 -7.14 15.80
C GLY A 51 12.84 -6.16 16.90
N TYR A 52 13.76 -5.27 16.58
CA TYR A 52 14.06 -4.14 17.44
C TYR A 52 12.99 -3.06 17.25
N GLY A 53 12.39 -2.58 18.34
CA GLY A 53 11.46 -1.44 18.34
C GLY A 53 10.15 -1.69 17.59
N THR A 54 9.70 -2.92 17.47
CA THR A 54 8.36 -3.27 16.93
C THR A 54 7.28 -3.00 17.97
N LEU A 55 6.15 -2.40 17.57
CA LEU A 55 5.00 -2.09 18.44
C LEU A 55 5.36 -1.30 19.71
N ILE A 56 6.27 -0.31 19.62
CA ILE A 56 6.73 0.45 20.79
C ILE A 56 5.70 1.42 21.35
N ASP A 57 4.71 1.84 20.58
CA ASP A 57 3.61 2.71 21.05
C ASP A 57 2.27 1.97 21.19
N ASN A 58 2.24 0.67 20.89
CA ASN A 58 1.00 -0.11 20.95
C ASN A 58 0.62 -0.43 22.40
N GLN A 59 -0.28 0.35 23.00
CA GLN A 59 -0.74 0.13 24.37
C GLN A 59 -1.88 -0.89 24.49
N THR A 60 -2.86 -0.82 23.59
CA THR A 60 -4.13 -1.55 23.69
C THR A 60 -4.54 -2.29 22.43
N GLY A 61 -3.79 -2.13 21.33
CA GLY A 61 -4.12 -2.73 20.06
C GLY A 61 -3.93 -4.24 20.06
N ASP A 62 -4.83 -4.93 19.36
CA ASP A 62 -4.92 -6.38 19.30
C ASP A 62 -4.63 -6.92 17.89
N TYR A 63 -4.22 -8.19 17.81
CA TYR A 63 -4.09 -8.94 16.55
C TYR A 63 -3.13 -8.34 15.52
N CYS A 64 -2.09 -7.63 15.97
CA CYS A 64 -1.06 -7.08 15.09
C CYS A 64 0.13 -8.04 14.92
N VAL A 65 0.66 -8.10 13.70
CA VAL A 65 1.89 -8.84 13.37
C VAL A 65 2.93 -7.81 12.91
N ALA A 66 4.01 -7.65 13.66
CA ALA A 66 5.11 -6.72 13.37
C ALA A 66 6.43 -7.48 13.34
N ILE A 67 6.99 -7.73 12.16
CA ILE A 67 8.24 -8.49 11.99
C ILE A 67 9.25 -7.65 11.21
N GLY A 68 10.36 -7.28 11.83
CA GLY A 68 11.39 -6.40 11.25
C GLY A 68 11.74 -5.25 12.16
N ASN A 69 12.86 -4.57 11.91
CA ASN A 69 13.23 -3.40 12.70
C ASN A 69 12.20 -2.28 12.49
N LEU A 70 11.63 -1.75 13.59
CA LEU A 70 10.64 -0.67 13.61
C LEU A 70 9.34 -0.95 12.84
N ALA A 71 9.02 -2.20 12.52
CA ALA A 71 7.73 -2.54 11.93
C ALA A 71 6.59 -2.16 12.90
N LEU A 72 5.58 -1.42 12.41
CA LEU A 72 4.44 -0.91 13.19
C LEU A 72 4.85 -0.18 14.50
N ALA A 73 5.99 0.51 14.52
CA ALA A 73 6.51 1.15 15.73
C ALA A 73 5.46 2.05 16.42
N ASN A 74 4.74 2.86 15.65
CA ASN A 74 3.78 3.84 16.18
C ASN A 74 2.32 3.34 16.16
N SER A 75 2.09 2.05 15.88
CA SER A 75 0.73 1.51 15.76
C SER A 75 0.04 1.43 17.10
N THR A 76 -1.13 2.07 17.19
CA THR A 76 -1.98 2.07 18.41
C THR A 76 -3.29 1.30 18.22
N VAL A 77 -3.45 0.62 17.08
CA VAL A 77 -4.71 0.04 16.59
C VAL A 77 -4.55 -1.40 16.13
N ASP A 78 -5.69 -2.02 15.85
CA ASP A 78 -5.84 -3.46 15.68
C ASP A 78 -5.61 -3.94 14.22
N TYR A 79 -5.37 -5.25 14.09
CA TYR A 79 -5.45 -5.99 12.82
C TYR A 79 -4.47 -5.56 11.72
N ASN A 80 -3.33 -4.98 12.07
CA ASN A 80 -2.29 -4.64 11.09
C ASN A 80 -1.21 -5.73 11.01
N THR A 81 -0.87 -6.15 9.80
CA THR A 81 0.28 -7.04 9.53
C THR A 81 1.36 -6.24 8.82
N ALA A 82 2.55 -6.13 9.41
CA ALA A 82 3.73 -5.53 8.81
C ALA A 82 4.94 -6.46 8.92
N VAL A 83 5.60 -6.72 7.80
CA VAL A 83 6.78 -7.58 7.71
C VAL A 83 7.84 -6.89 6.85
N GLY A 84 8.87 -6.32 7.47
CA GLY A 84 9.96 -5.62 6.79
C GLY A 84 10.60 -4.55 7.67
N TYR A 85 11.73 -4.00 7.20
CA TYR A 85 12.34 -2.83 7.84
C TYR A 85 11.41 -1.61 7.68
N SER A 86 11.01 -1.01 8.81
CA SER A 86 10.15 0.17 8.90
C SER A 86 8.80 0.05 8.18
N ALA A 87 8.30 -1.16 7.94
CA ALA A 87 6.98 -1.37 7.35
C ALA A 87 5.88 -0.85 8.31
N GLY A 88 4.99 0.01 7.80
CA GLY A 88 3.89 0.57 8.60
C GLY A 88 4.32 1.44 9.79
N THR A 89 5.52 2.04 9.76
CA THR A 89 6.06 2.76 10.94
C THR A 89 5.12 3.87 11.44
N ALA A 90 4.46 4.61 10.54
CA ALA A 90 3.59 5.73 10.89
C ALA A 90 2.11 5.38 11.10
N VAL A 91 1.70 4.11 11.00
CA VAL A 91 0.30 3.69 11.21
C VAL A 91 -0.11 4.09 12.60
N THR A 92 -1.11 4.97 12.76
CA THR A 92 -1.60 5.38 14.09
C THR A 92 -3.05 5.00 14.29
N THR A 93 -3.95 5.37 13.37
CA THR A 93 -5.40 5.05 13.43
C THR A 93 -5.84 4.06 12.36
N GLY A 94 -5.07 3.89 11.29
CA GLY A 94 -5.40 2.97 10.19
C GLY A 94 -5.45 1.49 10.60
N VAL A 95 -6.52 0.79 10.25
CA VAL A 95 -6.74 -0.63 10.59
C VAL A 95 -6.72 -1.56 9.37
N GLN A 96 -6.50 -2.85 9.63
CA GLN A 96 -6.63 -3.92 8.62
C GLN A 96 -5.71 -3.77 7.41
N ASN A 97 -4.49 -3.27 7.64
CA ASN A 97 -3.46 -3.16 6.60
C ASN A 97 -2.54 -4.39 6.56
N THR A 98 -2.12 -4.78 5.35
CA THR A 98 -1.10 -5.82 5.11
C THR A 98 0.10 -5.21 4.38
N LEU A 99 1.23 -5.07 5.08
CA LEU A 99 2.39 -4.29 4.68
C LEU A 99 3.65 -5.17 4.67
N VAL A 100 4.00 -5.76 3.53
CA VAL A 100 5.09 -6.75 3.42
C VAL A 100 6.19 -6.23 2.50
N GLY A 101 7.33 -5.86 3.06
CA GLY A 101 8.46 -5.27 2.35
C GLY A 101 9.11 -4.17 3.18
N SER A 102 10.36 -3.82 2.86
CA SER A 102 10.97 -2.67 3.53
C SER A 102 10.31 -1.39 3.03
N LEU A 103 9.93 -0.50 3.96
CA LEU A 103 9.20 0.75 3.69
C LEU A 103 7.81 0.54 3.05
N ALA A 104 7.21 -0.65 3.17
CA ALA A 104 5.84 -0.85 2.70
C ALA A 104 4.86 -0.08 3.60
N GLY A 105 4.10 0.86 3.01
CA GLY A 105 3.11 1.68 3.71
C GLY A 105 3.63 2.41 4.95
N ASP A 106 4.89 2.85 4.94
CA ASP A 106 5.56 3.41 6.11
C ASP A 106 5.06 4.80 6.53
N ALA A 107 4.37 5.51 5.64
CA ALA A 107 3.73 6.81 5.93
C ALA A 107 2.22 6.75 6.22
N LEU A 108 1.57 5.58 6.16
CA LEU A 108 0.13 5.45 6.39
C LEU A 108 -0.22 5.94 7.79
N VAL A 109 -1.10 6.93 7.97
CA VAL A 109 -1.48 7.46 9.29
C VAL A 109 -2.91 7.02 9.64
N ASP A 110 -3.87 7.48 8.82
CA ASP A 110 -5.31 7.22 8.94
C ASP A 110 -5.82 6.64 7.61
N ALA A 111 -5.39 5.40 7.36
CA ALA A 111 -5.55 4.72 6.10
C ALA A 111 -5.87 3.23 6.35
N ASP A 112 -7.07 2.83 5.95
CA ASP A 112 -7.61 1.50 6.25
C ASP A 112 -7.58 0.58 5.03
N TYR A 113 -7.55 -0.73 5.30
CA TYR A 113 -7.76 -1.77 4.29
C TYR A 113 -6.77 -1.75 3.12
N ASN A 114 -5.52 -1.36 3.35
CA ASN A 114 -4.49 -1.37 2.30
C ASN A 114 -3.69 -2.67 2.29
N VAL A 115 -3.35 -3.13 1.08
CA VAL A 115 -2.37 -4.20 0.85
C VAL A 115 -1.17 -3.59 0.14
N ALA A 116 -0.03 -3.48 0.82
CA ALA A 116 1.23 -3.03 0.24
C ALA A 116 2.27 -4.16 0.33
N VAL A 117 2.71 -4.71 -0.81
CA VAL A 117 3.67 -5.82 -0.87
C VAL A 117 4.79 -5.47 -1.84
N GLY A 118 5.99 -5.19 -1.31
CA GLY A 118 7.16 -4.80 -2.10
C GLY A 118 7.99 -3.73 -1.39
N TYR A 119 9.21 -3.50 -1.89
CA TYR A 119 10.02 -2.39 -1.41
C TYR A 119 9.37 -1.05 -1.79
N ALA A 120 9.12 -0.20 -0.79
CA ALA A 120 8.52 1.13 -0.94
C ALA A 120 7.16 1.15 -1.67
N ALA A 121 6.39 0.04 -1.59
CA ALA A 121 5.01 0.03 -2.07
C ALA A 121 4.15 0.92 -1.16
N LEU A 122 3.38 1.85 -1.75
CA LEU A 122 2.51 2.78 -1.03
C LEU A 122 3.23 3.63 0.04
N THR A 123 4.52 3.93 -0.16
CA THR A 123 5.39 4.56 0.85
C THR A 123 5.02 6.02 1.18
N ALA A 124 4.43 6.77 0.25
CA ALA A 124 4.09 8.18 0.46
C ALA A 124 2.68 8.41 1.01
N ASP A 125 1.82 7.39 1.01
CA ASP A 125 0.40 7.58 1.29
C ASP A 125 0.16 7.76 2.78
N THR A 126 -0.56 8.81 3.15
CA THR A 126 -0.89 9.14 4.54
C THR A 126 -2.35 8.83 4.89
N TYR A 127 -3.27 8.87 3.91
CA TYR A 127 -4.72 8.89 4.16
C TYR A 127 -5.56 8.06 3.16
N GLY A 128 -4.94 7.47 2.14
CA GLY A 128 -5.61 6.67 1.13
C GLY A 128 -5.96 5.27 1.63
N SER A 129 -7.24 4.92 1.54
CA SER A 129 -7.78 3.65 1.99
C SER A 129 -8.20 2.75 0.84
N ARG A 130 -8.21 1.43 1.08
CA ARG A 130 -8.68 0.37 0.16
C ARG A 130 -7.83 0.26 -1.12
N ASN A 131 -6.51 0.40 -0.99
CA ASN A 131 -5.57 0.19 -2.09
C ASN A 131 -4.94 -1.20 -2.09
N VAL A 132 -4.57 -1.67 -3.27
CA VAL A 132 -3.70 -2.83 -3.46
C VAL A 132 -2.47 -2.37 -4.23
N ALA A 133 -1.29 -2.35 -3.60
CA ALA A 133 0.00 -2.01 -4.18
C ALA A 133 0.95 -3.21 -4.06
N ILE A 134 1.14 -3.98 -5.12
CA ILE A 134 1.99 -5.18 -5.13
C ILE A 134 3.09 -5.04 -6.16
N GLY A 135 4.33 -4.90 -5.72
CA GLY A 135 5.50 -4.68 -6.57
C GLY A 135 6.42 -3.63 -5.95
N GLN A 136 7.66 -3.59 -6.41
CA GLN A 136 8.57 -2.53 -5.99
C GLN A 136 8.02 -1.18 -6.49
N ALA A 137 7.89 -0.22 -5.56
CA ALA A 137 7.39 1.14 -5.81
C ALA A 137 6.06 1.23 -6.59
N ALA A 138 5.17 0.26 -6.38
CA ALA A 138 3.77 0.37 -6.80
C ALA A 138 3.05 1.43 -5.96
N LEU A 139 2.32 2.36 -6.61
CA LEU A 139 1.68 3.53 -5.97
C LEU A 139 2.65 4.35 -5.09
N TYR A 140 3.91 4.49 -5.53
CA TYR A 140 4.97 5.10 -4.73
C TYR A 140 4.65 6.54 -4.29
N ALA A 141 4.11 7.36 -5.17
CA ALA A 141 3.82 8.77 -4.92
C ALA A 141 2.39 9.07 -4.44
N GLN A 142 1.56 8.03 -4.25
CA GLN A 142 0.16 8.23 -3.87
C GLN A 142 0.10 8.90 -2.51
N ASN A 143 -0.62 10.00 -2.41
CA ASN A 143 -0.82 10.70 -1.16
C ASN A 143 -2.02 11.65 -1.23
N PHE A 144 -2.87 11.57 -0.21
CA PHE A 144 -4.02 12.45 -0.03
C PHE A 144 -3.74 13.45 1.10
N THR A 145 -4.53 14.51 1.22
CA THR A 145 -4.43 15.48 2.34
C THR A 145 -5.46 15.24 3.44
N THR A 146 -6.45 14.38 3.17
CA THR A 146 -7.52 13.97 4.08
C THR A 146 -7.89 12.51 3.84
N ALA A 147 -8.49 11.84 4.84
CA ALA A 147 -9.03 10.48 4.72
C ALA A 147 -9.84 10.31 3.44
N THR A 148 -9.41 9.39 2.58
CA THR A 148 -9.98 9.21 1.24
C THR A 148 -10.08 7.72 0.89
N ASP A 149 -11.23 7.30 0.40
CA ASP A 149 -11.39 5.98 -0.19
C ASP A 149 -10.88 5.99 -1.64
N SER A 150 -9.64 5.58 -1.88
CA SER A 150 -8.99 5.75 -3.18
C SER A 150 -9.18 4.57 -4.14
N TYR A 151 -9.36 3.35 -3.63
CA TYR A 151 -9.69 2.17 -4.45
C TYR A 151 -8.72 1.90 -5.64
N ASN A 152 -7.44 2.23 -5.51
CA ASN A 152 -6.46 1.93 -6.56
C ASN A 152 -5.91 0.51 -6.41
N THR A 153 -5.82 -0.22 -7.53
CA THR A 153 -5.14 -1.52 -7.61
C THR A 153 -3.95 -1.39 -8.54
N ALA A 154 -2.73 -1.43 -8.02
CA ALA A 154 -1.49 -1.47 -8.77
C ALA A 154 -0.70 -2.75 -8.48
N VAL A 155 -0.40 -3.53 -9.50
CA VAL A 155 0.34 -4.80 -9.39
C VAL A 155 1.42 -4.84 -10.48
N GLY A 156 2.67 -4.66 -10.08
CA GLY A 156 3.83 -4.65 -10.96
C GLY A 156 4.93 -3.72 -10.48
N HIS A 157 6.13 -3.86 -11.02
CA HIS A 157 7.23 -2.94 -10.77
C HIS A 157 6.87 -1.54 -11.30
N ASN A 158 6.89 -0.52 -10.43
CA ASN A 158 6.53 0.87 -10.75
C ASN A 158 5.11 1.07 -11.33
N ALA A 159 4.17 0.15 -11.09
CA ALA A 159 2.78 0.37 -11.50
C ALA A 159 2.19 1.58 -10.75
N GLY A 160 1.67 2.59 -11.48
CA GLY A 160 1.17 3.83 -10.90
C GLY A 160 2.20 4.62 -10.10
N ASN A 161 3.48 4.59 -10.48
CA ASN A 161 4.58 5.12 -9.67
C ASN A 161 4.40 6.59 -9.24
N VAL A 162 3.92 7.45 -10.14
CA VAL A 162 3.74 8.89 -9.88
C VAL A 162 2.29 9.30 -9.60
N LEU A 163 1.38 8.34 -9.39
CA LEU A 163 -0.02 8.62 -9.08
C LEU A 163 -0.08 9.32 -7.73
N THR A 164 -0.60 10.55 -7.67
CA THR A 164 -0.69 11.35 -6.44
C THR A 164 -2.08 11.23 -5.80
N THR A 165 -3.11 11.66 -6.51
CA THR A 165 -4.47 11.84 -5.97
C THR A 165 -5.56 11.16 -6.80
N GLY A 166 -5.19 10.58 -7.95
CA GLY A 166 -6.15 9.85 -8.77
C GLY A 166 -6.69 8.62 -8.06
N ILE A 167 -7.96 8.30 -8.29
CA ILE A 167 -8.71 7.22 -7.63
C ILE A 167 -9.28 6.20 -8.62
N GLN A 168 -9.60 5.01 -8.11
CA GLN A 168 -10.30 3.95 -8.83
C GLN A 168 -9.58 3.50 -10.12
N ASN A 169 -8.25 3.47 -10.10
CA ASN A 169 -7.42 2.96 -11.18
C ASN A 169 -7.08 1.47 -10.98
N THR A 170 -7.04 0.70 -12.07
CA THR A 170 -6.56 -0.69 -12.12
C THR A 170 -5.33 -0.77 -13.01
N LEU A 171 -4.15 -0.94 -12.43
CA LEU A 171 -2.83 -0.88 -13.06
C LEU A 171 -2.09 -2.21 -12.87
N LEU A 172 -2.19 -3.13 -13.81
CA LEU A 172 -1.62 -4.48 -13.73
C LEU A 172 -0.54 -4.67 -14.79
N GLY A 173 0.72 -4.72 -14.38
CA GLY A 173 1.89 -4.87 -15.26
C GLY A 173 3.05 -3.98 -14.81
N GLY A 174 4.26 -4.29 -15.26
CA GLY A 174 5.40 -3.39 -15.04
C GLY A 174 5.17 -2.07 -15.78
N LEU A 175 5.35 -0.93 -15.09
CA LEU A 175 5.15 0.41 -15.67
C LEU A 175 3.70 0.67 -16.16
N ALA A 176 2.71 -0.10 -15.71
CA ALA A 176 1.32 0.16 -16.07
C ALA A 176 0.85 1.47 -15.42
N GLY A 177 0.42 2.44 -16.24
CA GLY A 177 -0.01 3.77 -15.80
C GLY A 177 1.02 4.52 -14.95
N ASP A 178 2.32 4.30 -15.18
CA ASP A 178 3.40 4.84 -14.36
C ASP A 178 3.57 6.36 -14.43
N ALA A 179 2.94 7.03 -15.41
CA ALA A 179 2.90 8.49 -15.53
C ALA A 179 1.60 9.14 -15.03
N LEU A 180 0.59 8.37 -14.61
CA LEU A 180 -0.67 8.94 -14.11
C LEU A 180 -0.37 9.76 -12.84
N THR A 181 -0.86 10.99 -12.73
CA THR A 181 -0.72 11.84 -11.53
C THR A 181 -2.04 12.02 -10.81
N ASP A 182 -3.05 12.58 -11.49
CA ASP A 182 -4.37 12.93 -10.92
C ASP A 182 -5.50 12.36 -11.78
N ALA A 183 -5.22 11.23 -12.43
CA ALA A 183 -6.12 10.60 -13.36
C ALA A 183 -6.96 9.53 -12.68
N ASP A 184 -8.26 9.49 -12.97
CA ASP A 184 -9.23 8.61 -12.33
C ASP A 184 -9.77 7.55 -13.29
N TYR A 185 -10.26 6.44 -12.73
CA TYR A 185 -11.04 5.43 -13.44
C TYR A 185 -10.32 4.81 -14.66
N ASN A 186 -8.99 4.73 -14.65
CA ASN A 186 -8.26 4.09 -15.74
C ASN A 186 -8.03 2.60 -15.47
N VAL A 187 -8.09 1.80 -16.52
CA VAL A 187 -7.70 0.39 -16.52
C VAL A 187 -6.49 0.25 -17.43
N ALA A 188 -5.32 -0.03 -16.89
CA ALA A 188 -4.09 -0.33 -17.61
C ALA A 188 -3.62 -1.75 -17.25
N VAL A 189 -3.70 -2.68 -18.19
CA VAL A 189 -3.34 -4.10 -17.99
C VAL A 189 -2.33 -4.51 -19.06
N GLY A 190 -1.09 -4.72 -18.68
CA GLY A 190 0.04 -5.03 -19.56
C GLY A 190 1.24 -4.15 -19.25
N THR A 191 2.43 -4.64 -19.60
CA THR A 191 3.65 -3.84 -19.42
C THR A 191 3.58 -2.57 -20.27
N SER A 192 3.86 -1.42 -19.65
CA SER A 192 3.80 -0.09 -20.28
C SER A 192 2.45 0.30 -20.89
N ALA A 193 1.35 -0.34 -20.48
CA ALA A 193 0.00 0.12 -20.83
C ALA A 193 -0.24 1.51 -20.22
N LEU A 194 -0.74 2.46 -21.03
CA LEU A 194 -1.07 3.82 -20.59
C LEU A 194 0.11 4.62 -19.99
N THR A 195 1.35 4.29 -20.38
CA THR A 195 2.60 4.79 -19.75
C THR A 195 2.89 6.28 -19.95
N ALA A 196 2.26 6.97 -20.91
CA ALA A 196 2.46 8.41 -21.11
C ALA A 196 1.35 9.30 -20.52
N ASN A 197 0.24 8.70 -20.06
CA ASN A 197 -0.95 9.45 -19.70
C ASN A 197 -0.79 10.05 -18.31
N THR A 198 -0.79 11.38 -18.23
CA THR A 198 -0.60 12.08 -16.96
C THR A 198 -1.93 12.37 -16.24
N ILE A 199 -2.91 12.91 -16.96
CA ILE A 199 -4.15 13.48 -16.38
C ILE A 199 -5.43 13.04 -17.10
N GLY A 200 -5.33 12.08 -18.03
CA GLY A 200 -6.49 11.55 -18.76
C GLY A 200 -7.23 10.49 -17.96
N SER A 201 -8.54 10.64 -17.77
CA SER A 201 -9.37 9.71 -17.00
C SER A 201 -10.14 8.76 -17.90
N LYS A 202 -10.68 7.67 -17.33
CA LYS A 202 -11.65 6.77 -17.97
C LYS A 202 -11.16 6.09 -19.25
N SER A 203 -9.88 5.69 -19.29
CA SER A 203 -9.30 4.92 -20.39
C SER A 203 -9.18 3.44 -20.02
N ILE A 204 -9.37 2.55 -21.00
CA ILE A 204 -9.11 1.12 -20.89
C ILE A 204 -7.99 0.77 -21.87
N ALA A 205 -6.82 0.39 -21.36
CA ALA A 205 -5.65 -0.05 -22.09
C ALA A 205 -5.28 -1.48 -21.65
N ILE A 206 -5.57 -2.48 -22.48
CA ILE A 206 -5.30 -3.89 -22.18
C ILE A 206 -4.37 -4.46 -23.26
N GLY A 207 -3.12 -4.74 -22.90
CA GLY A 207 -2.06 -5.23 -23.77
C GLY A 207 -0.74 -4.53 -23.50
N HIS A 208 0.38 -5.15 -23.88
CA HIS A 208 1.69 -4.49 -23.86
C HIS A 208 1.64 -3.21 -24.69
N ALA A 209 2.02 -2.07 -24.11
CA ALA A 209 2.03 -0.76 -24.76
C ALA A 209 0.69 -0.29 -25.37
N ALA A 210 -0.46 -0.79 -24.89
CA ALA A 210 -1.76 -0.24 -25.29
C ALA A 210 -1.90 1.22 -24.81
N LEU A 211 -2.37 2.11 -25.69
CA LEU A 211 -2.46 3.57 -25.46
C LEU A 211 -1.16 4.21 -24.96
N ALA A 212 0.00 3.70 -25.39
CA ALA A 212 1.30 4.13 -24.87
C ALA A 212 1.64 5.62 -25.08
N ALA A 213 1.02 6.30 -26.05
CA ALA A 213 1.24 7.73 -26.31
C ALA A 213 0.12 8.64 -25.79
N GLN A 214 -0.95 8.09 -25.18
CA GLN A 214 -2.08 8.90 -24.76
C GLN A 214 -1.64 9.87 -23.68
N ASN A 215 -1.83 11.17 -23.92
CA ASN A 215 -1.51 12.21 -22.97
C ASN A 215 -2.27 13.51 -23.33
N PRO A 216 -3.46 13.73 -22.76
CA PRO A 216 -4.17 14.99 -22.96
C PRO A 216 -3.42 16.15 -22.30
N ALA A 217 -3.52 17.34 -22.89
CA ALA A 217 -2.86 18.54 -22.35
C ALA A 217 -3.53 19.12 -21.09
N THR A 218 -4.77 18.70 -20.82
CA THR A 218 -5.59 19.12 -19.67
C THR A 218 -6.32 17.91 -19.10
N ALA A 219 -6.75 17.98 -17.83
CA ALA A 219 -7.56 16.94 -17.22
C ALA A 219 -8.82 16.69 -18.09
N THR A 220 -8.98 15.47 -18.57
CA THR A 220 -10.01 15.15 -19.58
C THR A 220 -10.42 13.70 -19.46
N ASP A 221 -11.73 13.45 -19.51
CA ASP A 221 -12.26 12.11 -19.68
C ASP A 221 -12.00 11.63 -21.11
N MET A 222 -11.12 10.65 -21.27
CA MET A 222 -10.65 10.20 -22.58
C MET A 222 -11.63 9.22 -23.25
N TYR A 223 -12.28 8.35 -22.46
CA TYR A 223 -13.19 7.30 -22.94
C TYR A 223 -12.61 6.40 -24.04
N ASN A 224 -11.29 6.25 -24.11
CA ASN A 224 -10.64 5.36 -25.06
C ASN A 224 -10.60 3.94 -24.53
N THR A 225 -10.94 2.97 -25.38
CA THR A 225 -10.79 1.54 -25.13
C THR A 225 -9.84 0.96 -26.17
N ALA A 226 -8.70 0.43 -25.73
CA ALA A 226 -7.71 -0.24 -26.55
C ALA A 226 -7.40 -1.62 -25.97
N VAL A 227 -7.62 -2.66 -26.76
CA VAL A 227 -7.40 -4.06 -26.37
C VAL A 227 -6.56 -4.77 -27.43
N GLY A 228 -5.32 -5.09 -27.09
CA GLY A 228 -4.33 -5.71 -27.96
C GLY A 228 -2.93 -5.14 -27.73
N GLU A 229 -1.90 -5.88 -28.13
CA GLU A 229 -0.53 -5.38 -28.12
C GLU A 229 -0.43 -4.10 -28.98
N ALA A 230 0.09 -3.02 -28.40
CA ALA A 230 0.26 -1.73 -29.04
C ALA A 230 -1.02 -1.16 -29.68
N ALA A 231 -2.21 -1.56 -29.22
CA ALA A 231 -3.46 -0.96 -29.69
C ALA A 231 -3.52 0.52 -29.28
N GLY A 232 -3.74 1.42 -30.23
CA GLY A 232 -3.80 2.86 -30.02
C GLY A 232 -2.48 3.48 -29.55
N ALA A 233 -1.34 2.85 -29.86
CA ALA A 233 -0.04 3.30 -29.40
C ALA A 233 0.36 4.69 -29.93
N THR A 234 -0.29 5.18 -31.00
CA THR A 234 -0.07 6.53 -31.55
C THR A 234 -1.13 7.55 -31.13
N ILE A 235 -2.19 7.15 -30.41
CA ILE A 235 -3.21 8.09 -29.94
C ILE A 235 -2.61 8.96 -28.85
N THR A 236 -2.56 10.27 -29.09
CA THR A 236 -2.10 11.26 -28.10
C THR A 236 -3.28 11.92 -27.38
N THR A 237 -4.19 12.56 -28.13
CA THR A 237 -5.31 13.35 -27.57
C THR A 237 -6.69 12.92 -28.08
N GLY A 238 -6.76 11.86 -28.89
CA GLY A 238 -8.03 11.33 -29.40
C GLY A 238 -8.95 10.91 -28.25
N LEU A 239 -10.27 11.08 -28.42
CA LEU A 239 -11.29 10.74 -27.42
C LEU A 239 -12.28 9.72 -27.99
N ASN A 240 -12.92 8.93 -27.12
CA ASN A 240 -14.00 7.99 -27.47
C ASN A 240 -13.62 6.95 -28.54
N ASN A 241 -12.36 6.52 -28.59
CA ASN A 241 -11.91 5.51 -29.54
C ASN A 241 -12.16 4.10 -29.01
N THR A 242 -12.54 3.16 -29.88
CA THR A 242 -12.56 1.72 -29.58
C THR A 242 -11.66 0.99 -30.56
N LEU A 243 -10.57 0.43 -30.05
CA LEU A 243 -9.51 -0.22 -30.81
C LEU A 243 -9.33 -1.64 -30.28
N VAL A 244 -9.54 -2.63 -31.14
CA VAL A 244 -9.43 -4.04 -30.76
C VAL A 244 -8.58 -4.77 -31.78
N GLY A 245 -7.54 -5.45 -31.30
CA GLY A 245 -6.54 -6.13 -32.11
C GLY A 245 -5.14 -5.55 -31.91
N ALA A 246 -4.12 -6.36 -32.20
CA ALA A 246 -2.74 -5.91 -32.16
C ALA A 246 -2.53 -4.75 -33.15
N THR A 247 -1.87 -3.68 -32.71
CA THR A 247 -1.57 -2.46 -33.49
C THR A 247 -2.78 -1.71 -34.05
N ALA A 248 -4.01 -2.03 -33.60
CA ALA A 248 -5.21 -1.34 -34.06
C ALA A 248 -5.12 0.16 -33.78
N GLY A 249 -5.44 1.01 -34.76
CA GLY A 249 -5.39 2.48 -34.61
C GLY A 249 -4.01 3.11 -34.79
N ASN A 250 -2.96 2.32 -35.09
CA ASN A 250 -1.63 2.83 -35.40
C ASN A 250 -1.52 3.14 -36.91
N LEU A 251 -2.12 4.25 -37.34
CA LEU A 251 -2.01 4.77 -38.71
C LEU A 251 -1.23 6.08 -38.74
#